data_AF-A0A1F3PNZ6-F1
#
_entry.id   AF-A0A1F3PNZ6-F1
#
_cell.length_a   1.000
_cell.length_b   1.000
_cell.length_c   1.000
_cell.angle_alpha   90.00
_cell.angle_beta   90.00
_cell.angle_gamma   90.00
#
_symmetry.space_group_name_H-M   'P 1'
#
loop_
_entity.id
_entity.type
_entity.pdbx_description
1 polymer ?
#
loop_
_entity_poly.entity_id
_entity_poly.type
_entity_poly.pdbx_seq_one_letter_code
_entity_poly.pdbx_strand_id
1 'polypeptide(L)'
;MMKKMLFFKIQLLIFLPALTLNAQDVEVIITGIRAEKGQIVIGVFKDNESFRKEESFLEKRFVKNGISNGEMRVKFSLEPGIYGLSLLDDENSDGKMEYNFVRLPKEGFGFSDYY
;
A
#
# COMPACT_ATOMS: atom_id res chain seq x y z
N MET A 1 -56.74 -39.97 -26.34
CA MET A 1 -55.60 -40.43 -25.52
C MET A 1 -54.34 -39.72 -26.02
N MET A 2 -53.94 -38.61 -25.38
CA MET A 2 -52.69 -37.88 -25.66
C MET A 2 -52.15 -37.34 -24.34
N LYS A 3 -51.04 -37.93 -23.84
CA LYS A 3 -50.31 -37.40 -22.68
C LYS A 3 -49.43 -36.25 -23.17
N LYS A 4 -49.70 -35.03 -22.70
CA LYS A 4 -48.84 -33.86 -22.94
C LYS A 4 -47.52 -34.07 -22.18
N MET A 5 -46.42 -34.31 -22.88
CA MET A 5 -45.08 -34.34 -22.30
C MET A 5 -44.60 -32.90 -22.07
N LEU A 6 -44.57 -32.49 -20.81
CA LEU A 6 -44.03 -31.21 -20.38
C LEU A 6 -42.50 -31.35 -20.29
N PHE A 7 -41.77 -30.79 -21.25
CA PHE A 7 -40.31 -30.74 -21.20
C PHE A 7 -39.87 -29.65 -20.23
N PHE A 8 -39.44 -30.06 -19.03
CA PHE A 8 -38.83 -29.15 -18.04
C PHE A 8 -37.37 -28.92 -18.44
N LYS A 9 -37.05 -27.75 -19.02
CA LYS A 9 -35.65 -27.34 -19.26
C LYS A 9 -34.98 -27.11 -17.91
N ILE A 10 -34.16 -28.05 -17.47
CA ILE A 10 -33.25 -27.86 -16.33
C ILE A 10 -32.14 -26.93 -16.82
N GLN A 11 -32.25 -25.66 -16.47
CA GLN A 11 -31.21 -24.67 -16.70
C GLN A 11 -30.20 -24.81 -15.55
N LEU A 12 -29.08 -25.49 -15.81
CA LEU A 12 -28.00 -25.66 -14.84
C LEU A 12 -27.35 -24.30 -14.60
N LEU A 13 -27.76 -23.61 -13.53
CA LEU A 13 -27.14 -22.38 -13.08
C LEU A 13 -25.81 -22.74 -12.41
N ILE A 14 -24.70 -22.61 -13.14
CA ILE A 14 -23.36 -22.81 -12.60
C ILE A 14 -23.11 -21.65 -11.61
N PHE A 15 -23.22 -21.93 -10.31
CA PHE A 15 -22.70 -21.05 -9.27
C PHE A 15 -21.16 -21.11 -9.35
N LEU A 16 -20.54 -20.14 -10.03
CA LEU A 16 -19.12 -19.92 -9.82
C LEU A 16 -18.95 -19.43 -8.37
N PRO A 17 -18.10 -20.08 -7.56
CA PRO A 17 -17.73 -19.50 -6.28
C PRO A 17 -17.06 -18.15 -6.57
N ALA A 18 -17.64 -17.08 -6.04
CA ALA A 18 -16.97 -15.79 -6.04
C ALA A 18 -15.72 -15.93 -5.16
N LEU A 19 -14.54 -15.88 -5.78
CA LEU A 19 -13.29 -15.77 -5.04
C LEU A 19 -13.34 -14.43 -4.31
N THR A 20 -13.52 -14.46 -2.99
CA THR A 20 -13.38 -13.26 -2.17
C THR A 20 -11.88 -12.95 -2.09
N LEU A 21 -11.44 -11.92 -2.80
CA LEU A 21 -10.14 -11.31 -2.52
C LEU A 21 -10.27 -10.68 -1.13
N ASN A 22 -9.58 -11.27 -0.15
CA ASN A 22 -9.46 -10.67 1.17
C ASN A 22 -8.24 -9.77 1.13
N ALA A 23 -8.44 -8.45 1.25
CA ALA A 23 -7.35 -7.53 1.46
C ALA A 23 -6.57 -7.95 2.72
N GLN A 24 -5.25 -7.90 2.65
CA GLN A 24 -4.35 -8.20 3.76
C GLN A 24 -3.97 -6.90 4.46
N ASP A 25 -4.04 -6.91 5.79
CA ASP A 25 -3.51 -5.81 6.59
C ASP A 25 -1.99 -5.88 6.63
N VAL A 26 -1.36 -4.83 6.11
CA VAL A 26 0.08 -4.62 6.15
C VAL A 26 0.41 -3.73 7.34
N GLU A 27 1.25 -4.23 8.23
CA GLU A 27 1.86 -3.42 9.30
C GLU A 27 3.28 -3.06 8.89
N VAL A 28 3.59 -1.76 8.91
CA VAL A 28 4.95 -1.24 8.69
C VAL A 28 5.44 -0.66 10.00
N ILE A 29 6.62 -1.11 10.44
CA ILE A 29 7.33 -0.60 11.61
C ILE A 29 8.41 0.35 11.10
N ILE A 30 8.27 1.63 11.41
CA ILE A 30 9.21 2.69 11.04
C ILE A 30 10.08 2.97 12.26
N THR A 31 11.39 2.87 12.12
CA THR A 31 12.37 3.11 13.19
C THR A 31 13.32 4.24 12.83
N GLY A 32 13.95 4.85 13.83
CA GLY A 32 14.91 5.94 13.61
C GLY A 32 14.24 7.27 13.28
N ILE A 33 12.98 7.45 13.64
CA ILE A 33 12.25 8.71 13.50
C ILE A 33 12.90 9.72 14.44
N ARG A 34 13.41 10.81 13.86
CA ARG A 34 14.16 11.86 14.57
C ARG A 34 13.30 13.08 14.91
N ALA A 35 12.17 13.25 14.22
CA ALA A 35 11.26 14.37 14.39
C ALA A 35 9.83 13.86 14.61
N GLU A 36 9.21 14.28 15.71
CA GLU A 36 7.83 13.89 16.06
C GLU A 36 6.76 14.68 15.30
N LYS A 37 7.14 15.79 14.66
CA LYS A 37 6.24 16.61 13.84
C LYS A 37 6.15 16.10 12.40
N GLY A 38 5.04 16.40 11.74
CA GLY A 38 4.82 16.09 10.33
C GLY A 38 4.11 14.75 10.12
N GLN A 39 4.44 14.08 9.03
CA GLN A 39 3.78 12.85 8.60
C GLN A 39 4.77 11.84 8.02
N ILE A 40 4.43 10.56 8.07
CA ILE A 40 5.08 9.52 7.29
C ILE A 40 4.30 9.37 5.98
N VAL A 41 4.99 9.47 4.85
CA VAL A 41 4.44 9.22 3.52
C VAL A 41 5.02 7.90 3.02
N ILE A 42 4.15 6.95 2.67
CA ILE A 42 4.51 5.66 2.11
C ILE A 42 4.02 5.58 0.67
N GLY A 43 4.94 5.44 -0.27
CA GLY A 43 4.64 5.10 -1.66
C GLY A 43 4.59 3.58 -1.82
N VAL A 44 3.59 3.07 -2.52
CA VAL A 44 3.38 1.65 -2.80
C VAL A 44 3.46 1.41 -4.30
N PHE A 45 4.24 0.43 -4.73
CA PHE A 45 4.54 0.15 -6.13
C PHE A 45 4.17 -1.29 -6.48
N LYS A 46 3.74 -1.52 -7.73
CA LYS A 46 3.26 -2.83 -8.23
C LYS A 46 4.21 -3.52 -9.20
N ASP A 47 5.31 -2.87 -9.55
CA ASP A 47 6.37 -3.42 -10.40
C ASP A 47 7.69 -2.64 -10.20
N ASN A 48 8.79 -3.23 -10.66
CA ASN A 48 10.12 -2.61 -10.57
C ASN A 48 10.26 -1.37 -11.47
N GLU A 49 9.50 -1.28 -12.56
CA GLU A 49 9.60 -0.14 -13.47
C GLU A 49 9.06 1.14 -12.83
N SER A 50 7.84 1.08 -12.29
CA SER A 50 7.20 2.14 -11.52
C SER A 50 7.99 2.51 -10.28
N PHE A 51 8.57 1.52 -9.58
CA PHE A 51 9.46 1.75 -8.44
C PHE A 51 10.69 2.59 -8.83
N ARG A 52 11.38 2.21 -9.90
CA ARG A 52 12.57 2.95 -10.39
C ARG A 52 12.25 4.34 -10.94
N LYS A 53 11.03 4.56 -11.41
CA LYS A 53 10.54 5.87 -11.90
C LYS A 53 9.92 6.73 -10.81
N GLU A 54 9.80 6.21 -9.58
CA GLU A 54 9.11 6.88 -8.46
C GLU A 54 7.63 7.18 -8.75
N GLU A 55 6.99 6.36 -9.59
CA GLU A 55 5.57 6.46 -9.97
C GLU A 55 4.71 5.53 -9.09
N SER A 56 4.39 5.95 -7.87
CA SER A 56 3.65 5.09 -6.93
C SER A 56 2.23 4.76 -7.44
N PHE A 57 1.82 3.50 -7.33
CA PHE A 57 0.44 3.06 -7.55
C PHE A 57 -0.50 3.67 -6.50
N LEU A 58 -0.02 3.79 -5.26
CA LEU A 58 -0.78 4.30 -4.13
C LEU A 58 0.16 5.03 -3.18
N GLU A 59 -0.31 6.15 -2.64
CA GLU A 59 0.36 6.89 -1.59
C GLU A 59 -0.48 6.84 -0.31
N LYS A 60 0.17 6.59 0.83
CA LYS A 60 -0.45 6.63 2.16
C LYS A 60 0.25 7.66 3.03
N ARG A 61 -0.52 8.48 3.73
CA ARG A 61 -0.01 9.50 4.65
C ARG A 61 -0.50 9.21 6.06
N PHE A 62 0.41 9.25 7.02
CA PHE A 62 0.13 9.01 8.43
C PHE A 62 0.68 10.17 9.25
N VAL A 63 -0.19 10.91 9.93
CA VAL A 63 0.24 11.92 10.90
C VAL A 63 1.05 11.24 11.98
N LYS A 64 2.21 11.81 12.33
CA LYS A 64 3.06 11.26 13.38
C LYS A 64 2.39 11.38 14.73
N ASN A 65 1.88 10.25 15.22
CA ASN A 65 1.32 10.09 16.56
C ASN A 65 1.78 8.74 17.13
N GLY A 66 1.80 8.64 18.46
CA GLY A 66 2.18 7.38 19.13
C GLY A 66 3.62 6.94 18.87
N ILE A 67 4.52 7.87 18.54
CA ILE A 67 5.96 7.58 18.45
C ILE A 67 6.47 7.22 19.84
N SER A 68 7.18 6.09 19.95
CA SER A 68 7.83 5.66 21.18
C SER A 68 9.24 5.19 20.85
N ASN A 69 10.25 5.74 21.53
CA ASN A 69 11.66 5.41 21.30
C ASN A 69 12.10 5.54 19.83
N GLY A 70 11.58 6.54 19.11
CA GLY A 70 11.87 6.76 17.69
C GLY A 70 11.24 5.71 16.75
N GLU A 71 10.27 4.94 17.23
CA GLU A 71 9.50 3.97 16.45
C GLU A 71 8.04 4.41 16.29
N MET A 72 7.47 4.20 15.10
CA MET A 72 6.04 4.33 14.82
C MET A 72 5.56 3.10 14.05
N ARG A 73 4.32 2.68 14.29
CA ARG A 73 3.68 1.60 13.53
C ARG A 73 2.49 2.15 12.76
N VAL A 74 2.40 1.79 11.49
CA VAL A 74 1.29 2.16 10.63
C VAL A 74 0.68 0.93 10.00
N LYS A 75 -0.63 0.98 9.76
CA LYS A 75 -1.39 -0.12 9.17
C LYS A 75 -2.19 0.36 7.98
N PHE A 76 -2.19 -0.42 6.92
CA PHE A 76 -3.04 -0.22 5.76
C PHE A 76 -3.28 -1.53 5.03
N SER A 77 -4.41 -1.66 4.36
CA SER A 77 -4.75 -2.89 3.64
C SER A 77 -4.31 -2.82 2.17
N LEU A 78 -3.78 -3.92 1.66
CA LEU A 78 -3.47 -4.13 0.25
C LEU A 78 -4.11 -5.43 -0.24
N GLU A 79 -4.43 -5.49 -1.53
CA GLU A 79 -4.79 -6.77 -2.14
C GLU A 79 -3.60 -7.74 -2.12
N PRO A 80 -3.82 -9.06 -2.17
CA PRO A 80 -2.73 -10.02 -2.26
C PRO A 80 -1.83 -9.74 -3.48
N GLY A 81 -0.52 -9.61 -3.24
CA GLY A 81 0.44 -9.30 -4.30
C GLY A 81 1.85 -9.04 -3.80
N ILE A 82 2.78 -8.81 -4.73
CA ILE A 82 4.14 -8.33 -4.48
C ILE A 82 4.14 -6.82 -4.64
N TYR A 83 4.76 -6.12 -3.70
CA TYR A 83 4.83 -4.67 -3.68
C TYR A 83 6.21 -4.21 -3.25
N GLY A 84 6.63 -3.06 -3.78
CA GLY A 84 7.72 -2.27 -3.24
C GLY A 84 7.18 -1.10 -2.44
N LEU A 85 7.93 -0.65 -1.43
CA LEU A 85 7.60 0.49 -0.59
C LEU A 85 8.71 1.54 -0.65
N SER A 86 8.31 2.81 -0.77
CA SER A 86 9.17 3.95 -0.42
C SER A 86 8.60 4.64 0.81
N LEU A 87 9.46 5.32 1.55
CA LEU A 87 9.11 6.08 2.74
C LEU A 87 9.78 7.45 2.68
N LEU A 88 8.99 8.49 2.93
CA LEU A 88 9.44 9.84 3.25
C LEU A 88 8.98 10.18 4.67
N ASP A 89 9.93 10.58 5.51
CA ASP A 89 9.70 11.16 6.83
C ASP A 89 9.48 12.68 6.66
N ASP A 90 8.28 13.05 6.21
CA ASP A 90 7.89 14.41 5.80
C ASP A 90 7.66 15.31 7.03
N GLU A 91 8.69 16.01 7.47
CA GLU A 91 8.73 16.80 8.70
C GLU A 91 8.07 18.18 8.53
N ASN A 92 8.00 18.69 7.31
CA ASN A 92 7.42 20.01 6.97
C ASN A 92 6.03 19.91 6.31
N SER A 93 5.56 18.71 5.98
CA SER A 93 4.27 18.40 5.35
C SER A 93 4.12 18.91 3.91
N ASP A 94 5.21 19.08 3.16
CA ASP A 94 5.17 19.51 1.76
C ASP A 94 5.12 18.33 0.76
N GLY A 95 5.31 17.11 1.26
CA GLY A 95 5.25 15.87 0.50
C GLY A 95 6.43 15.65 -0.44
N LYS A 96 7.56 16.33 -0.26
CA LYS A 96 8.74 16.23 -1.15
C LYS A 96 10.02 16.18 -0.34
N MET A 97 10.95 15.31 -0.74
CA MET A 97 12.29 15.36 -0.18
C MET A 97 12.99 16.67 -0.55
N GLU A 98 13.29 17.49 0.46
CA GLU A 98 14.18 18.62 0.29
C GLU A 98 15.66 18.19 0.36
N TYR A 99 16.51 18.91 -0.38
CA TYR A 99 17.95 18.70 -0.36
C TYR A 99 18.68 19.98 0.07
N ASN A 100 19.82 19.83 0.74
CA ASN A 100 20.69 20.96 1.04
C ASN A 100 21.58 21.34 -0.17
N PHE A 101 22.42 22.37 -0.01
CA PHE A 101 23.27 22.89 -1.09
C PHE A 101 24.33 21.89 -1.61
N VAL A 102 24.62 20.82 -0.84
CA VAL A 102 25.50 19.71 -1.25
C VAL A 102 24.73 18.45 -1.67
N ARG A 103 23.41 18.58 -1.95
CA ARG A 103 22.52 17.49 -2.40
C ARG A 103 22.30 16.35 -1.39
N LEU A 104 22.49 16.59 -0.09
CA LEU A 104 22.12 15.63 0.93
C LEU A 104 20.63 15.78 1.30
N PRO A 105 19.90 14.66 1.47
CA PRO A 105 18.53 14.65 1.98
C PRO A 105 18.44 15.42 3.29
N LYS A 106 17.49 16.35 3.37
CA LYS A 106 17.22 17.08 4.60
C LYS A 106 16.30 16.34 5.53
N GLU A 107 15.51 15.38 5.05
CA GLU A 107 14.51 14.61 5.79
C GLU A 107 14.86 13.12 5.81
N GLY A 108 14.17 12.35 6.66
CA GLY A 108 14.33 10.91 6.72
C GLY A 108 13.69 10.24 5.50
N PHE A 109 14.25 9.11 5.08
CA PHE A 109 13.72 8.31 3.98
C PHE A 109 14.04 6.83 4.16
N GLY A 110 13.32 5.98 3.44
CA GLY A 110 13.56 4.55 3.39
C GLY A 110 13.00 3.92 2.12
N PHE A 111 13.55 2.80 1.71
CA PHE A 111 13.11 2.06 0.52
C PHE A 111 13.17 0.57 0.81
N SER A 112 12.20 -0.18 0.30
CA SER A 112 12.35 -1.62 0.13
C SER A 112 13.06 -1.91 -1.19
N ASP A 113 13.31 -3.19 -1.46
CA ASP A 113 13.61 -3.63 -2.82
C ASP A 113 12.32 -3.97 -3.59
N TYR A 114 12.47 -4.11 -4.91
CA TYR A 114 11.49 -4.71 -5.80
C TYR A 114 12.18 -5.79 -6.65
N TYR A 115 11.94 -7.07 -6.35
CA TYR A 115 12.49 -8.22 -7.09
C TYR A 115 11.40 -9.01 -7.82
#